data_AF-A0A7J8A0I5-F1
#
_entry.id   AF-A0A7J8A0I5-F1
#
_cell.length_a   1.000
_cell.length_b   1.000
_cell.length_c   1.000
_cell.angle_alpha   90.00
_cell.angle_beta   90.00
_cell.angle_gamma   90.00
#
_symmetry.space_group_name_H-M   'P 1'
#
loop_
_entity.id
_entity.type
_entity.pdbx_description
1 polymer ?
#
loop_
_entity_poly.entity_id
_entity_poly.type
_entity_poly.pdbx_seq_one_letter_code
_entity_poly.pdbx_strand_id
1 'polypeptide(L)'
;MFQALGNPSSRKEDILNEKTGLEATFKEAEVAAYAVESLSSCKDTIEEISFENIGDSLSSILEELTDNESENTDLKKKVLEKETYIQELLCLFQNEKENALKASRFSQSVKVVHERLQLQIHKKEAENDKLKEYIKSLETKIAQWNLQVKKNKHETAAVKESSRQKAMALKKASKIYKQRLEHFTGDIENLTSQIRNQEAKLSEAISASNAWKSHYEKIVIEKTELEVQIETMKKQINNLLEDLKKMEDQGKNSCEEILRKLHSIEHESEILNLENTKLKVQKLQEAAEMVKSRCENLLSENNLITKNKNKKLEKFDGNQNLLTELSLEEENYLIQLKCENLKQKLEQMDAENKELEKKLENQEECLKHSNLKFKEKSAEYTALARQLEAALEEGRQKGEESSYILFFTYLCLLELNRYLTGPEFLYQIMMMWQDKGQRWKTL
;
A
#
# COMPACT_ATOMS: atom_id res chain seq x y z
N MET A 1 61.93 92.04 58.17
CA MET A 1 63.32 91.84 58.65
C MET A 1 64.16 92.97 58.06
N PHE A 2 64.66 93.86 58.95
CA PHE A 2 65.67 94.94 58.80
C PHE A 2 65.50 95.97 57.64
N GLN A 3 65.05 97.23 57.81
CA GLN A 3 65.53 98.39 58.62
C GLN A 3 67.03 98.70 58.42
N ALA A 4 67.53 99.93 58.18
CA ALA A 4 67.00 101.26 58.47
C ALA A 4 67.89 102.38 57.84
N LEU A 5 67.27 103.55 57.57
CA LEU A 5 67.65 104.96 57.90
C LEU A 5 69.06 105.48 57.50
N GLY A 6 69.27 106.72 57.05
CA GLY A 6 68.43 107.92 57.02
C GLY A 6 69.19 109.16 56.48
N ASN A 7 68.42 110.21 56.20
CA ASN A 7 68.83 111.63 56.15
C ASN A 7 69.06 112.15 57.60
N PRO A 8 69.63 113.36 57.92
CA PRO A 8 69.40 114.66 57.24
C PRO A 8 70.51 115.77 57.32
N SER A 9 70.19 116.89 56.66
CA SER A 9 70.65 118.31 56.76
C SER A 9 71.11 118.89 58.11
N SER A 10 72.10 119.82 58.08
CA SER A 10 72.10 121.21 58.65
C SER A 10 73.56 121.71 58.92
N ARG A 11 74.03 122.84 58.36
CA ARG A 11 73.94 124.28 58.77
C ARG A 11 74.95 124.71 59.87
N LYS A 12 75.78 125.72 59.51
CA LYS A 12 76.40 126.84 60.28
C LYS A 12 77.79 126.73 60.94
N GLU A 13 78.45 127.91 60.92
CA GLU A 13 79.56 128.45 61.76
C GLU A 13 80.97 127.92 61.46
N ASP A 14 82.07 128.68 61.52
CA ASP A 14 82.39 130.12 61.57
C ASP A 14 83.94 130.22 61.47
N ILE A 15 84.43 131.26 60.77
CA ILE A 15 85.56 132.15 61.15
C ILE A 15 87.01 131.61 61.36
N LEU A 16 87.96 132.42 60.85
CA LEU A 16 89.44 132.47 60.96
C LEU A 16 90.22 131.49 60.04
N ASN A 17 91.15 131.90 59.17
CA ASN A 17 92.15 132.95 59.37
C ASN A 17 92.77 133.46 58.04
N GLU A 18 92.86 134.79 57.92
CA GLU A 18 93.83 135.56 57.12
C GLU A 18 95.26 135.00 57.19
N LYS A 19 95.97 134.94 56.04
CA LYS A 19 97.31 135.56 55.82
C LYS A 19 97.80 135.34 54.38
N THR A 20 98.37 136.40 53.81
CA THR A 20 99.05 136.57 52.51
C THR A 20 98.18 136.76 51.26
N GLY A 21 97.41 137.84 51.26
CA GLY A 21 97.38 138.73 50.10
C GLY A 21 98.60 139.65 50.07
N LEU A 22 98.77 140.37 48.96
CA LEU A 22 99.69 141.49 48.78
C LEU A 22 101.18 141.15 48.75
N GLU A 23 101.62 140.43 47.71
CA GLU A 23 102.97 140.64 47.17
C GLU A 23 103.00 140.34 45.67
N ALA A 24 103.34 141.38 44.89
CA ALA A 24 103.70 141.34 43.47
C ALA A 24 102.60 141.43 42.39
N THR A 25 101.49 142.11 42.68
CA THR A 25 101.01 143.20 41.78
C THR A 25 101.97 144.40 41.90
N PHE A 26 103.24 144.17 41.57
CA PHE A 26 104.35 145.15 41.52
C PHE A 26 105.43 144.69 40.50
N LYS A 27 105.01 144.05 39.40
CA LYS A 27 105.85 143.81 38.20
C LYS A 27 105.06 144.02 36.89
N GLU A 28 104.11 144.96 36.91
CA GLU A 28 103.46 145.51 35.72
C GLU A 28 103.92 146.97 35.44
N ALA A 29 105.06 147.41 36.01
CA ALA A 29 105.51 148.80 35.86
C ALA A 29 107.04 149.02 35.72
N GLU A 30 107.86 147.97 35.53
CA GLU A 30 109.34 148.12 35.49
C GLU A 30 110.04 147.48 34.27
N VAL A 31 109.29 147.03 33.24
CA VAL A 31 109.89 146.58 31.95
C VAL A 31 109.27 147.29 30.73
N ALA A 32 108.25 148.14 30.94
CA ALA A 32 107.83 149.15 29.95
C ALA A 32 108.77 150.37 29.87
N ALA A 33 109.89 150.36 30.60
CA ALA A 33 110.91 151.42 30.63
C ALA A 33 112.34 150.89 30.47
N TYR A 34 112.49 149.67 29.92
CA TYR A 34 113.66 149.29 29.11
C TYR A 34 113.22 149.50 27.65
N ALA A 35 112.92 150.75 27.29
CA ALA A 35 113.93 151.60 26.68
C ALA A 35 114.53 150.85 25.48
N VAL A 36 114.07 151.15 24.27
CA VAL A 36 114.61 152.30 23.52
C VAL A 36 116.11 152.13 23.20
N GLU A 37 116.67 150.94 23.45
CA GLU A 37 118.07 150.55 23.21
C GLU A 37 118.18 149.20 22.45
N SER A 38 117.20 148.92 21.59
CA SER A 38 117.35 148.01 20.43
C SER A 38 116.74 148.61 19.16
N LEU A 39 116.71 149.95 19.11
CA LEU A 39 116.46 150.75 17.92
C LEU A 39 117.54 151.85 17.77
N SER A 40 118.82 151.45 17.72
CA SER A 40 119.91 152.30 17.20
C SER A 40 121.12 151.57 16.60
N SER A 41 121.06 150.24 16.40
CA SER A 41 121.93 149.53 15.43
C SER A 41 121.04 148.98 14.32
N CYS A 42 120.89 149.60 13.15
CA CYS A 42 121.55 150.75 12.56
C CYS A 42 120.49 151.45 11.71
N LYS A 43 120.33 152.76 11.91
CA LYS A 43 119.74 153.67 10.93
C LYS A 43 120.76 154.77 10.69
N ASP A 44 121.79 154.40 9.94
CA ASP A 44 122.65 155.26 9.11
C ASP A 44 123.29 154.38 8.02
N THR A 45 122.43 153.94 7.10
CA THR A 45 122.67 154.02 5.65
C THR A 45 121.33 154.41 5.04
N ILE A 46 120.97 155.67 5.28
CA ILE A 46 120.16 156.41 4.32
C ILE A 46 121.17 156.90 3.28
N GLU A 47 121.24 156.17 2.17
CA GLU A 47 121.23 156.76 0.84
C GLU A 47 120.99 155.63 -0.20
N GLU A 48 119.95 155.87 -1.01
CA GLU A 48 119.58 155.20 -2.27
C GLU A 48 118.77 153.87 -2.31
N ILE A 49 117.49 154.04 -2.73
CA ILE A 49 116.69 153.20 -3.67
C ILE A 49 116.02 151.95 -3.03
N SER A 50 114.73 151.60 -3.10
CA SER A 50 113.54 152.02 -3.87
C SER A 50 112.25 151.42 -3.24
N PHE A 51 111.13 152.15 -3.31
CA PHE A 51 109.77 151.70 -2.98
C PHE A 51 109.18 150.81 -4.11
N GLU A 52 109.18 149.49 -3.95
CA GLU A 52 108.41 148.58 -4.82
C GLU A 52 107.99 147.25 -4.14
N ASN A 53 108.36 146.99 -2.88
CA ASN A 53 108.37 145.62 -2.32
C ASN A 53 107.44 145.38 -1.10
N ILE A 54 106.47 146.27 -0.82
CA ILE A 54 105.52 146.14 0.32
C ILE A 54 104.08 145.84 -0.15
N GLY A 55 103.75 146.15 -1.41
CA GLY A 55 102.49 145.70 -2.03
C GLY A 55 102.42 144.17 -2.17
N ASP A 56 103.54 143.54 -2.51
CA ASP A 56 103.60 142.11 -2.81
C ASP A 56 103.38 141.22 -1.58
N SER A 57 103.79 141.65 -0.38
CA SER A 57 103.66 140.86 0.85
C SER A 57 102.26 140.92 1.47
N LEU A 58 101.55 142.06 1.35
CA LEU A 58 100.13 142.17 1.71
C LEU A 58 99.22 141.54 0.66
N SER A 59 99.60 141.64 -0.62
CA SER A 59 98.91 140.94 -1.72
C SER A 59 98.97 139.42 -1.52
N SER A 60 100.13 138.88 -1.11
CA SER A 60 100.29 137.45 -0.83
C SER A 60 99.40 136.94 0.31
N ILE A 61 99.24 137.69 1.40
CA ILE A 61 98.37 137.28 2.53
C ILE A 61 96.88 137.44 2.19
N LEU A 62 96.52 138.46 1.41
CA LEU A 62 95.14 138.66 0.95
C LEU A 62 94.73 137.57 -0.06
N GLU A 63 95.65 137.18 -0.94
CA GLU A 63 95.51 136.06 -1.87
C GLU A 63 95.37 134.74 -1.10
N GLU A 64 96.21 134.50 -0.09
CA GLU A 64 96.11 133.32 0.78
C GLU A 64 94.81 133.29 1.61
N LEU A 65 94.30 134.43 2.07
CA LEU A 65 92.99 134.52 2.73
C LEU A 65 91.83 134.28 1.77
N THR A 66 91.92 134.77 0.54
CA THR A 66 90.90 134.57 -0.51
C THR A 66 90.90 133.12 -0.99
N ASP A 67 92.08 132.50 -1.12
CA ASP A 67 92.26 131.10 -1.45
C ASP A 67 91.69 130.22 -0.33
N ASN A 68 92.03 130.50 0.94
CA ASN A 68 91.45 129.81 2.09
C ASN A 68 89.92 130.03 2.20
N GLU A 69 89.41 131.21 1.85
CA GLU A 69 87.96 131.48 1.83
C GLU A 69 87.28 130.70 0.71
N SER A 70 87.89 130.62 -0.48
CA SER A 70 87.41 129.82 -1.60
C SER A 70 87.44 128.32 -1.27
N GLU A 71 88.50 127.83 -0.65
CA GLU A 71 88.62 126.44 -0.17
C GLU A 71 87.57 126.15 0.90
N ASN A 72 87.32 127.09 1.83
CA ASN A 72 86.28 126.95 2.85
C ASN A 72 84.87 126.94 2.22
N THR A 73 84.61 127.71 1.17
CA THR A 73 83.34 127.63 0.43
C THR A 73 83.18 126.30 -0.31
N ASP A 74 84.23 125.76 -0.92
CA ASP A 74 84.21 124.45 -1.59
C ASP A 74 84.05 123.30 -0.58
N LEU A 75 84.75 123.37 0.56
CA LEU A 75 84.58 122.43 1.66
C LEU A 75 83.14 122.46 2.20
N LYS A 76 82.55 123.65 2.39
CA LYS A 76 81.13 123.78 2.78
C LYS A 76 80.19 123.14 1.75
N LYS A 77 80.44 123.33 0.45
CA LYS A 77 79.65 122.69 -0.63
C LYS A 77 79.77 121.17 -0.58
N LYS A 78 80.99 120.64 -0.46
CA LYS A 78 81.23 119.19 -0.30
C LYS A 78 80.56 118.63 0.96
N VAL A 79 80.56 119.38 2.06
CA VAL A 79 79.84 119.00 3.29
C VAL A 79 78.33 118.92 3.02
N LEU A 80 77.74 119.90 2.33
CA LEU A 80 76.32 119.88 1.98
C LEU A 80 75.94 118.74 1.02
N GLU A 81 76.80 118.45 0.03
CA GLU A 81 76.61 117.30 -0.89
C GLU A 81 76.69 115.97 -0.14
N LYS A 82 77.66 115.82 0.77
CA LYS A 82 77.78 114.62 1.62
C LYS A 82 76.62 114.50 2.59
N GLU A 83 76.12 115.60 3.16
CA GLU A 83 74.92 115.59 4.01
C GLU A 83 73.70 115.15 3.21
N THR A 84 73.50 115.69 2.00
CA THR A 84 72.39 115.28 1.11
C THR A 84 72.49 113.79 0.77
N TYR A 85 73.68 113.31 0.43
CA TYR A 85 73.93 111.90 0.17
C TYR A 85 73.67 111.01 1.39
N ILE A 86 74.04 111.45 2.60
CA ILE A 86 73.71 110.76 3.86
C ILE A 86 72.19 110.69 4.04
N GLN A 87 71.46 111.78 3.80
CA GLN A 87 70.00 111.80 3.90
C GLN A 87 69.33 110.84 2.90
N GLU A 88 69.82 110.77 1.66
CA GLU A 88 69.35 109.80 0.66
C GLU A 88 69.62 108.36 1.09
N LEU A 89 70.83 108.07 1.59
CA LEU A 89 71.19 106.75 2.13
C LEU A 89 70.32 106.37 3.34
N LEU A 90 70.01 107.32 4.22
CA LEU A 90 69.11 107.10 5.36
C LEU A 90 67.69 106.78 4.89
N CYS A 91 67.19 107.48 3.85
CA CYS A 91 65.89 107.19 3.24
C CYS A 91 65.86 105.77 2.64
N LEU A 92 66.90 105.37 1.90
CA LEU A 92 67.03 104.02 1.34
C LEU A 92 67.11 102.96 2.45
N PHE A 93 67.90 103.20 3.49
CA PHE A 93 68.02 102.30 4.64
C PHE A 93 66.67 102.09 5.34
N GLN A 94 65.89 103.16 5.53
CA GLN A 94 64.58 103.07 6.16
C GLN A 94 63.55 102.34 5.29
N ASN A 95 63.57 102.58 3.97
CA ASN A 95 62.74 101.84 3.02
C ASN A 95 63.08 100.34 3.00
N GLU A 96 64.37 100.00 3.01
CA GLU A 96 64.82 98.61 3.05
C GLU A 96 64.44 97.93 4.37
N LYS A 97 64.53 98.65 5.49
CA LYS A 97 64.02 98.18 6.79
C LYS A 97 62.51 97.92 6.75
N GLU A 98 61.72 98.79 6.13
CA GLU A 98 60.27 98.58 5.96
C GLU A 98 59.98 97.38 5.04
N ASN A 99 60.74 97.22 3.95
CA ASN A 99 60.62 96.08 3.04
C ASN A 99 60.96 94.76 3.73
N ALA A 100 62.03 94.71 4.54
CA ALA A 100 62.38 93.54 5.33
C ALA A 100 61.28 93.16 6.32
N LEU A 101 60.64 94.15 6.97
CA LEU A 101 59.48 93.93 7.84
C LEU A 101 58.26 93.40 7.06
N LYS A 102 57.97 93.94 5.86
CA LYS A 102 56.91 93.44 4.98
C LYS A 102 57.17 92.00 4.55
N ALA A 103 58.38 91.69 4.10
CA ALA A 103 58.80 90.34 3.71
C ALA A 103 58.67 89.35 4.88
N SER A 104 59.06 89.74 6.09
CA SER A 104 58.89 88.94 7.30
C SER A 104 57.41 88.67 7.61
N ARG A 105 56.54 89.68 7.55
CA ARG A 105 55.08 89.52 7.72
C ARG A 105 54.48 88.60 6.66
N PHE A 106 54.91 88.72 5.40
CA PHE A 106 54.46 87.84 4.33
C PHE A 106 54.92 86.39 4.54
N SER A 107 56.19 86.18 4.91
CA SER A 107 56.73 84.86 5.25
C SER A 107 55.91 84.20 6.36
N GLN A 108 55.56 84.95 7.41
CA GLN A 108 54.74 84.44 8.50
C GLN A 108 53.31 84.10 8.04
N SER A 109 52.68 84.92 7.20
CA SER A 109 51.36 84.64 6.63
C SER A 109 51.37 83.37 5.77
N VAL A 110 52.37 83.22 4.90
CA VAL A 110 52.58 82.02 4.08
C VAL A 110 52.76 80.78 4.95
N LYS A 111 53.52 80.88 6.06
CA LYS A 111 53.72 79.77 7.00
C LYS A 111 52.40 79.32 7.64
N VAL A 112 51.58 80.25 8.13
CA VAL A 112 50.26 79.93 8.73
C VAL A 112 49.33 79.27 7.71
N VAL A 113 49.31 79.76 6.46
CA VAL A 113 48.50 79.15 5.39
C VAL A 113 49.01 77.74 5.05
N HIS A 114 50.33 77.54 4.96
CA HIS A 114 50.93 76.24 4.71
C HIS A 114 50.57 75.23 5.81
N GLU A 115 50.71 75.59 7.09
CA GLU A 115 50.34 74.74 8.23
C GLU A 115 48.84 74.39 8.21
N ARG A 116 47.96 75.35 7.91
CA ARG A 116 46.53 75.11 7.78
C ARG A 116 46.20 74.15 6.64
N LEU A 117 46.85 74.29 5.49
CA LEU A 117 46.65 73.39 4.34
C LEU A 117 47.18 71.98 4.65
N GLN A 118 48.35 71.86 5.28
CA GLN A 118 48.89 70.58 5.74
C GLN A 118 47.93 69.85 6.68
N LEU A 119 47.36 70.55 7.67
CA LEU A 119 46.36 69.97 8.57
C LEU A 119 45.10 69.49 7.82
N GLN A 120 44.65 70.22 6.81
CA GLN A 120 43.51 69.81 5.98
C GLN A 120 43.83 68.58 5.12
N ILE A 121 45.04 68.52 4.55
CA ILE A 121 45.52 67.37 3.78
C ILE A 121 45.52 66.14 4.68
N HIS A 122 46.18 66.20 5.84
CA HIS A 122 46.22 65.08 6.79
C HIS A 122 44.83 64.64 7.27
N LYS A 123 43.91 65.58 7.49
CA LYS A 123 42.51 65.23 7.83
C LYS A 123 41.85 64.46 6.69
N LYS A 124 42.03 64.89 5.44
CA LYS A 124 41.45 64.23 4.26
C LYS A 124 42.11 62.88 3.95
N GLU A 125 43.41 62.75 4.18
CA GLU A 125 44.14 61.47 4.11
C GLU A 125 43.56 60.47 5.11
N ALA A 126 43.37 60.87 6.37
CA ALA A 126 42.78 60.01 7.40
C ALA A 126 41.31 59.63 7.10
N GLU A 127 40.52 60.54 6.53
CA GLU A 127 39.17 60.23 6.05
C GLU A 127 39.19 59.23 4.88
N ASN A 128 40.11 59.38 3.93
CA ASN A 128 40.29 58.46 2.80
C ASN A 128 40.72 57.06 3.27
N ASP A 129 41.64 56.96 4.24
CA ASP A 129 42.05 55.68 4.80
C ASP A 129 40.89 54.94 5.46
N LYS A 130 40.03 55.66 6.21
CA LYS A 130 38.80 55.09 6.78
C LYS A 130 37.85 54.58 5.71
N LEU A 131 37.65 55.35 4.63
CA LEU A 131 36.80 54.93 3.50
C LEU A 131 37.37 53.71 2.78
N LYS A 132 38.70 53.64 2.61
CA LYS A 132 39.39 52.51 2.00
C LYS A 132 39.19 51.23 2.80
N GLU A 133 39.32 51.29 4.12
CA GLU A 133 39.04 50.14 4.99
C GLU A 133 37.56 49.74 4.97
N TYR A 134 36.64 50.72 4.91
CA TYR A 134 35.22 50.43 4.76
C TYR A 134 34.93 49.72 3.43
N ILE A 135 35.50 50.18 2.31
CA ILE A 135 35.37 49.53 0.99
C ILE A 135 35.89 48.10 1.04
N LYS A 136 37.09 47.86 1.60
CA LYS A 136 37.63 46.50 1.79
C LYS A 136 36.68 45.61 2.62
N SER A 137 36.06 46.16 3.66
CA SER A 137 35.08 45.42 4.48
C SER A 137 33.81 45.05 3.70
N LEU A 138 33.39 45.88 2.75
CA LEU A 138 32.26 45.58 1.87
C LEU A 138 32.65 44.56 0.80
N GLU A 139 33.84 44.68 0.21
CA GLU A 139 34.37 43.72 -0.77
C GLU A 139 34.46 42.30 -0.18
N THR A 140 34.93 42.17 1.07
CA THR A 140 34.98 40.88 1.77
C THR A 140 33.58 40.32 2.02
N LYS A 141 32.60 41.15 2.43
CA LYS A 141 31.19 40.73 2.58
C LYS A 141 30.57 40.30 1.24
N ILE A 142 30.84 41.02 0.16
CA ILE A 142 30.38 40.67 -1.19
C ILE A 142 30.97 39.31 -1.62
N ALA A 143 32.27 39.07 -1.38
CA ALA A 143 32.90 37.80 -1.67
C ALA A 143 32.27 36.64 -0.88
N GLN A 144 31.97 36.85 0.41
CA GLN A 144 31.28 35.88 1.25
C GLN A 144 29.87 35.56 0.74
N TRP A 145 29.06 36.58 0.42
CA TRP A 145 27.73 36.37 -0.15
C TRP A 145 27.77 35.66 -1.50
N ASN A 146 28.72 36.01 -2.37
CA ASN A 146 28.91 35.31 -3.64
C ASN A 146 29.24 33.82 -3.44
N LEU A 147 30.06 33.48 -2.44
CA LEU A 147 30.36 32.09 -2.11
C LEU A 147 29.13 31.35 -1.58
N GLN A 148 28.34 31.99 -0.71
CA GLN A 148 27.09 31.43 -0.19
C GLN A 148 26.06 31.19 -1.31
N VAL A 149 25.91 32.15 -2.23
CA VAL A 149 25.02 32.00 -3.40
C VAL A 149 25.47 30.81 -4.27
N LYS A 150 26.77 30.64 -4.52
CA LYS A 150 27.30 29.49 -5.26
C LYS A 150 26.97 28.17 -4.54
N LYS A 151 27.19 28.09 -3.22
CA LYS A 151 26.85 26.91 -2.41
C LYS A 151 25.35 26.57 -2.49
N ASN A 152 24.49 27.55 -2.24
CA ASN A 152 23.03 27.37 -2.28
C ASN A 152 22.56 26.94 -3.69
N LYS A 153 23.20 27.43 -4.75
CA LYS A 153 22.89 27.02 -6.13
C LYS A 153 23.22 25.54 -6.37
N HIS A 154 24.36 25.06 -5.88
CA HIS A 154 24.72 23.65 -5.96
C HIS A 154 23.79 22.76 -5.14
N GLU A 155 23.46 23.16 -3.90
CA GLU A 155 22.51 22.43 -3.06
C GLU A 155 21.13 22.35 -3.71
N THR A 156 20.63 23.46 -4.28
CA THR A 156 19.36 23.49 -5.00
C THR A 156 19.37 22.54 -6.21
N ALA A 157 20.48 22.49 -6.96
CA ALA A 157 20.62 21.58 -8.09
C ALA A 157 20.63 20.09 -7.64
N ALA A 158 21.37 19.77 -6.58
CA ALA A 158 21.42 18.43 -6.00
C ALA A 158 20.05 17.97 -5.47
N VAL A 159 19.32 18.86 -4.79
CA VAL A 159 17.96 18.58 -4.30
C VAL A 159 17.00 18.32 -5.46
N LYS A 160 17.04 19.15 -6.52
CA LYS A 160 16.21 18.96 -7.73
C LYS A 160 16.50 17.63 -8.41
N GLU A 161 17.77 17.24 -8.54
CA GLU A 161 18.15 15.97 -9.15
C GLU A 161 17.69 14.77 -8.32
N SER A 162 17.88 14.78 -6.99
CA SER A 162 17.39 13.68 -6.15
C SER A 162 15.85 13.58 -6.18
N SER A 163 15.14 14.72 -6.24
CA SER A 163 13.69 14.75 -6.39
C SER A 163 13.24 14.12 -7.71
N ARG A 164 13.92 14.44 -8.82
CA ARG A 164 13.69 13.83 -10.14
C ARG A 164 13.91 12.31 -10.11
N GLN A 165 14.98 11.85 -9.46
CA GLN A 165 15.25 10.42 -9.30
C GLN A 165 14.16 9.71 -8.48
N LYS A 166 13.72 10.31 -7.37
CA LYS A 166 12.59 9.80 -6.57
C LYS A 166 11.30 9.71 -7.38
N ALA A 167 10.98 10.73 -8.18
CA ALA A 167 9.81 10.73 -9.04
C ALA A 167 9.88 9.62 -10.12
N MET A 168 11.05 9.37 -10.70
CA MET A 168 11.25 8.28 -11.65
C MET A 168 11.10 6.90 -10.99
N ALA A 169 11.65 6.72 -9.78
CA ALA A 169 11.49 5.49 -9.02
C ALA A 169 10.01 5.22 -8.67
N LEU A 170 9.29 6.24 -8.21
CA LEU A 170 7.85 6.17 -7.94
C LEU A 170 7.05 5.83 -9.20
N LYS A 171 7.36 6.45 -10.34
CA LYS A 171 6.70 6.14 -11.63
C LYS A 171 6.93 4.69 -12.06
N LYS A 172 8.15 4.16 -11.88
CA LYS A 172 8.46 2.75 -12.16
C LYS A 172 7.69 1.81 -11.24
N ALA A 173 7.68 2.08 -9.93
CA ALA A 173 6.93 1.30 -8.96
C ALA A 173 5.41 1.30 -9.27
N SER A 174 4.84 2.48 -9.55
CA SER A 174 3.44 2.62 -9.93
C SER A 174 3.08 1.82 -11.19
N LYS A 175 3.96 1.82 -12.21
CA LYS A 175 3.76 1.01 -13.43
C LYS A 175 3.71 -0.49 -13.12
N ILE A 176 4.61 -0.99 -12.25
CA ILE A 176 4.64 -2.40 -11.85
C ILE A 176 3.37 -2.78 -11.10
N TYR A 177 2.94 -1.96 -10.13
CA TYR A 177 1.70 -2.21 -9.40
C TYR A 177 0.47 -2.23 -10.31
N LYS A 178 0.42 -1.33 -11.30
CA LYS A 178 -0.66 -1.31 -12.29
C LYS A 178 -0.72 -2.62 -13.09
N GLN A 179 0.42 -3.10 -13.59
CA GLN A 179 0.49 -4.37 -14.32
C GLN A 179 0.08 -5.57 -13.46
N ARG A 180 0.48 -5.58 -12.19
CA ARG A 180 0.09 -6.64 -11.25
C ARG A 180 -1.41 -6.64 -10.97
N LEU A 181 -2.01 -5.45 -10.83
CA LEU A 181 -3.46 -5.33 -10.67
C LEU A 181 -4.21 -5.82 -11.92
N GLU A 182 -3.75 -5.45 -13.12
CA GLU A 182 -4.33 -5.93 -14.38
C GLU A 182 -4.30 -7.46 -14.48
N HIS A 183 -3.19 -8.09 -14.10
CA HIS A 183 -3.09 -9.56 -14.02
C HIS A 183 -4.10 -10.15 -13.06
N PHE A 184 -4.17 -9.65 -11.82
CA PHE A 184 -5.13 -10.16 -10.83
C PHE A 184 -6.58 -9.93 -11.23
N THR A 185 -6.90 -8.81 -11.89
CA THR A 185 -8.23 -8.60 -12.45
C THR A 185 -8.59 -9.69 -13.46
N GLY A 186 -7.66 -10.04 -14.36
CA GLY A 186 -7.85 -11.15 -15.30
C GLY A 186 -8.05 -12.50 -14.63
N ASP A 187 -7.25 -12.81 -13.60
CA ASP A 187 -7.41 -14.05 -12.81
C ASP A 187 -8.78 -14.12 -12.12
N ILE A 188 -9.23 -13.01 -11.53
CA ILE A 188 -10.54 -12.92 -10.88
C ILE A 188 -11.66 -13.11 -11.90
N GLU A 189 -11.57 -12.50 -13.09
CA GLU A 189 -12.56 -12.68 -14.15
C GLU A 189 -12.66 -14.13 -14.63
N ASN A 190 -11.51 -14.82 -14.76
CA ASN A 190 -11.45 -16.24 -15.09
C ASN A 190 -12.10 -17.09 -13.99
N LEU A 191 -11.68 -16.94 -12.74
CA LEU A 191 -12.25 -17.66 -11.60
C LEU A 191 -13.76 -17.41 -11.46
N THR A 192 -14.20 -16.17 -11.65
CA THR A 192 -15.62 -15.81 -11.64
C THR A 192 -16.38 -16.55 -12.74
N SER A 193 -15.80 -16.66 -13.94
CA SER A 193 -16.41 -17.42 -15.05
C SER A 193 -16.47 -18.92 -14.76
N GLN A 194 -15.45 -19.49 -14.11
CA GLN A 194 -15.46 -20.88 -13.67
C GLN A 194 -16.54 -21.15 -12.61
N ILE A 195 -16.68 -20.27 -11.62
CA ILE A 195 -17.72 -20.35 -10.59
C ILE A 195 -19.10 -20.34 -11.25
N ARG A 196 -19.38 -19.37 -12.14
CA ARG A 196 -20.67 -19.32 -12.86
C ARG A 196 -20.97 -20.61 -13.64
N ASN A 197 -19.96 -21.19 -14.28
CA ASN A 197 -20.13 -22.45 -15.01
C ASN A 197 -20.44 -23.62 -14.06
N GLN A 198 -19.80 -23.68 -12.89
CA GLN A 198 -20.11 -24.68 -11.88
C GLN A 198 -21.52 -24.49 -11.29
N GLU A 199 -21.91 -23.24 -11.01
CA GLU A 199 -23.27 -22.89 -10.56
C GLU A 199 -24.34 -23.33 -11.58
N ALA A 200 -24.08 -23.15 -12.88
CA ALA A 200 -24.97 -23.63 -13.94
C ALA A 200 -25.09 -25.16 -13.95
N LYS A 201 -23.96 -25.89 -13.90
CA LYS A 201 -23.95 -27.37 -13.84
C LYS A 201 -24.67 -27.90 -12.60
N LEU A 202 -24.48 -27.26 -11.45
CA LEU A 202 -25.20 -27.62 -10.21
C LEU A 202 -26.71 -27.37 -10.35
N SER A 203 -27.10 -26.26 -10.97
CA SER A 203 -28.51 -25.94 -11.22
C SER A 203 -29.18 -26.96 -12.14
N GLU A 204 -28.48 -27.41 -13.20
CA GLU A 204 -28.95 -28.48 -14.08
C GLU A 204 -29.09 -29.81 -13.34
N ALA A 205 -28.09 -30.21 -12.55
CA ALA A 205 -28.11 -31.44 -11.77
C ALA A 205 -29.24 -31.44 -10.72
N ILE A 206 -29.47 -30.32 -10.04
CA ILE A 206 -30.59 -30.15 -9.09
C ILE A 206 -31.93 -30.29 -9.82
N SER A 207 -32.08 -29.66 -11.00
CA SER A 207 -33.30 -29.76 -11.79
C SER A 207 -33.58 -31.20 -12.24
N ALA A 208 -32.55 -31.92 -12.70
CA ALA A 208 -32.65 -33.34 -13.04
C ALA A 208 -33.03 -34.18 -11.82
N SER A 209 -32.39 -33.97 -10.67
CA SER A 209 -32.71 -34.66 -9.41
C SER A 209 -34.16 -34.43 -8.98
N ASN A 210 -34.66 -33.20 -9.10
CA ASN A 210 -36.05 -32.87 -8.78
C ASN A 210 -37.04 -33.57 -9.73
N ALA A 211 -36.72 -33.68 -11.02
CA ALA A 211 -37.53 -34.43 -11.97
C ALA A 211 -37.60 -35.92 -11.59
N TRP A 212 -36.45 -36.55 -11.29
CA TRP A 212 -36.40 -37.94 -10.83
C TRP A 212 -37.18 -38.17 -9.53
N LYS A 213 -37.08 -37.23 -8.58
CA LYS A 213 -37.85 -37.27 -7.33
C LYS A 213 -39.35 -37.26 -7.60
N SER A 214 -39.83 -36.38 -8.47
CA SER A 214 -41.25 -36.33 -8.85
C SER A 214 -41.71 -37.63 -9.55
N HIS A 215 -40.88 -38.20 -10.44
CA HIS A 215 -41.17 -39.49 -11.05
C HIS A 215 -41.27 -40.62 -10.01
N TYR A 216 -40.36 -40.66 -9.05
CA TYR A 216 -40.40 -41.63 -7.96
C TYR A 216 -41.66 -41.47 -7.11
N GLU A 217 -42.02 -40.24 -6.73
CA GLU A 217 -43.24 -39.93 -5.99
C GLU A 217 -44.48 -40.44 -6.75
N LYS A 218 -44.53 -40.25 -8.08
CA LYS A 218 -45.62 -40.78 -8.91
C LYS A 218 -45.70 -42.31 -8.88
N ILE A 219 -44.57 -42.99 -9.07
CA ILE A 219 -44.52 -44.47 -9.04
C ILE A 219 -44.93 -45.01 -7.66
N VAL A 220 -44.54 -44.34 -6.58
CA VAL A 220 -44.96 -44.71 -5.23
C VAL A 220 -46.47 -44.62 -5.09
N ILE A 221 -47.10 -43.55 -5.59
CA ILE A 221 -48.56 -43.40 -5.59
C ILE A 221 -49.20 -44.55 -6.39
N GLU A 222 -48.78 -44.78 -7.64
CA GLU A 222 -49.29 -45.86 -8.50
C GLU A 222 -49.12 -47.24 -7.84
N LYS A 223 -47.98 -47.49 -7.19
CA LYS A 223 -47.73 -48.73 -6.43
C LYS A 223 -48.73 -48.87 -5.27
N THR A 224 -48.94 -47.83 -4.47
CA THR A 224 -49.89 -47.90 -3.34
C THR A 224 -51.32 -48.11 -3.80
N GLU A 225 -51.73 -47.55 -4.95
CA GLU A 225 -53.04 -47.80 -5.55
C GLU A 225 -53.21 -49.26 -5.97
N LEU A 226 -52.19 -49.86 -6.61
CA LEU A 226 -52.19 -51.28 -6.97
C LEU A 226 -52.21 -52.19 -5.73
N GLU A 227 -51.47 -51.85 -4.67
CA GLU A 227 -51.50 -52.58 -3.40
C GLU A 227 -52.92 -52.57 -2.78
N VAL A 228 -53.61 -51.43 -2.80
CA VAL A 228 -55.01 -51.33 -2.34
C VAL A 228 -55.95 -52.17 -3.21
N GLN A 229 -55.76 -52.19 -4.53
CA GLN A 229 -56.56 -53.04 -5.44
C GLN A 229 -56.34 -54.53 -5.16
N ILE A 230 -55.09 -54.96 -4.96
CA ILE A 230 -54.76 -56.34 -4.61
C ILE A 230 -55.45 -56.73 -3.30
N GLU A 231 -55.39 -55.88 -2.28
CA GLU A 231 -56.02 -56.17 -0.99
C GLU A 231 -57.55 -56.23 -1.10
N THR A 232 -58.14 -55.39 -1.95
CA THR A 232 -59.57 -55.42 -2.26
C THR A 232 -59.97 -56.73 -2.94
N MET A 233 -59.23 -57.17 -3.97
CA MET A 233 -59.49 -58.43 -4.66
C MET A 233 -59.29 -59.65 -3.75
N LYS A 234 -58.25 -59.66 -2.90
CA LYS A 234 -58.07 -60.71 -1.87
C LYS A 234 -59.28 -60.81 -0.95
N LYS A 235 -59.82 -59.68 -0.49
CA LYS A 235 -61.02 -59.64 0.34
C LYS A 235 -62.24 -60.20 -0.39
N GLN A 236 -62.40 -59.89 -1.67
CA GLN A 236 -63.46 -60.48 -2.52
C GLN A 236 -63.31 -62.00 -2.64
N ILE A 237 -62.09 -62.50 -2.89
CA ILE A 237 -61.81 -63.94 -2.97
C ILE A 237 -62.14 -64.63 -1.65
N ASN A 238 -61.71 -64.07 -0.51
CA ASN A 238 -62.01 -64.63 0.81
C ASN A 238 -63.53 -64.70 1.07
N ASN A 239 -64.28 -63.65 0.72
CA ASN A 239 -65.74 -63.65 0.85
C ASN A 239 -66.37 -64.75 -0.02
N LEU A 240 -65.94 -64.89 -1.28
CA LEU A 240 -66.44 -65.95 -2.17
C LEU A 240 -66.09 -67.35 -1.66
N LEU A 241 -64.89 -67.54 -1.08
CA LEU A 241 -64.50 -68.80 -0.44
C LEU A 241 -65.38 -69.10 0.77
N GLU A 242 -65.70 -68.10 1.59
CA GLU A 242 -66.62 -68.22 2.73
C GLU A 242 -68.04 -68.59 2.26
N ASP A 243 -68.53 -67.99 1.18
CA ASP A 243 -69.85 -68.29 0.60
C ASP A 243 -69.90 -69.70 0.00
N LEU A 244 -68.84 -70.12 -0.71
CA LEU A 244 -68.69 -71.49 -1.20
C LEU A 244 -68.67 -72.50 -0.04
N LYS A 245 -67.96 -72.20 1.04
CA LYS A 245 -67.92 -73.02 2.26
C LYS A 245 -69.31 -73.18 2.87
N LYS A 246 -70.05 -72.08 3.02
CA LYS A 246 -71.44 -72.10 3.53
C LYS A 246 -72.36 -72.92 2.65
N MET A 247 -72.25 -72.79 1.31
CA MET A 247 -73.04 -73.58 0.37
C MET A 247 -72.69 -75.08 0.46
N GLU A 248 -71.40 -75.42 0.57
CA GLU A 248 -70.92 -76.79 0.76
C GLU A 248 -71.49 -77.40 2.05
N ASP A 249 -71.41 -76.68 3.17
CA ASP A 249 -71.91 -77.14 4.47
C ASP A 249 -73.44 -77.27 4.46
N GLN A 250 -74.17 -76.37 3.78
CA GLN A 250 -75.60 -76.52 3.54
C GLN A 250 -75.92 -77.76 2.68
N GLY A 251 -75.13 -78.00 1.63
CA GLY A 251 -75.22 -79.19 0.79
C GLY A 251 -75.06 -80.46 1.61
N LYS A 252 -74.00 -80.54 2.43
CA LYS A 252 -73.75 -81.67 3.35
C LYS A 252 -74.91 -81.88 4.31
N ASN A 253 -75.40 -80.83 4.96
CA ASN A 253 -76.54 -80.91 5.87
C ASN A 253 -77.81 -81.46 5.17
N SER A 254 -78.08 -81.00 3.94
CA SER A 254 -79.23 -81.50 3.17
C SER A 254 -79.07 -82.95 2.74
N CYS A 255 -77.86 -83.37 2.32
CA CYS A 255 -77.55 -84.77 2.04
C CYS A 255 -77.70 -85.66 3.28
N GLU A 256 -77.22 -85.21 4.44
CA GLU A 256 -77.42 -85.92 5.71
C GLU A 256 -78.90 -86.02 6.09
N GLU A 257 -79.70 -84.98 5.84
CA GLU A 257 -81.15 -85.03 6.05
C GLU A 257 -81.85 -86.02 5.12
N ILE A 258 -81.48 -86.03 3.83
CA ILE A 258 -81.99 -86.99 2.83
C ILE A 258 -81.59 -88.42 3.22
N LEU A 259 -80.33 -88.64 3.61
CA LEU A 259 -79.85 -89.93 4.11
C LEU A 259 -80.66 -90.41 5.31
N ARG A 260 -80.96 -89.52 6.26
CA ARG A 260 -81.80 -89.83 7.42
C ARG A 260 -83.22 -90.23 7.01
N LYS A 261 -83.83 -89.52 6.05
CA LYS A 261 -85.15 -89.86 5.50
C LYS A 261 -85.12 -91.20 4.74
N LEU A 262 -84.08 -91.44 3.96
CA LEU A 262 -83.90 -92.69 3.21
C LEU A 262 -83.82 -93.89 4.17
N HIS A 263 -82.99 -93.82 5.21
CA HIS A 263 -82.92 -94.88 6.23
C HIS A 263 -84.25 -95.10 6.95
N SER A 264 -85.04 -94.05 7.19
CA SER A 264 -86.40 -94.20 7.73
C SER A 264 -87.32 -94.98 6.78
N ILE A 265 -87.28 -94.65 5.48
CA ILE A 265 -88.07 -95.33 4.44
C ILE A 265 -87.59 -96.78 4.26
N GLU A 266 -86.28 -97.04 4.28
CA GLU A 266 -85.72 -98.40 4.23
C GLU A 266 -86.23 -99.24 5.40
N HIS A 267 -86.19 -98.70 6.62
CA HIS A 267 -86.72 -99.37 7.80
C HIS A 267 -88.24 -99.61 7.70
N GLU A 268 -89.02 -98.63 7.24
CA GLU A 268 -90.45 -98.82 6.95
C GLU A 268 -90.69 -99.88 5.88
N SER A 269 -89.88 -99.91 4.82
CA SER A 269 -89.95 -100.90 3.74
C SER A 269 -89.59 -102.30 4.24
N GLU A 270 -88.60 -102.44 5.12
CA GLU A 270 -88.26 -103.69 5.79
C GLU A 270 -89.43 -104.18 6.66
N ILE A 271 -90.05 -103.31 7.44
CA ILE A 271 -91.27 -103.64 8.21
C ILE A 271 -92.39 -104.10 7.27
N LEU A 272 -92.67 -103.35 6.21
CA LEU A 272 -93.71 -103.70 5.23
C LEU A 272 -93.38 -105.01 4.50
N ASN A 273 -92.11 -105.29 4.20
CA ASN A 273 -91.68 -106.57 3.62
C ASN A 273 -91.85 -107.72 4.61
N LEU A 274 -91.52 -107.53 5.88
CA LEU A 274 -91.80 -108.51 6.94
C LEU A 274 -93.31 -108.74 7.11
N GLU A 275 -94.12 -107.69 7.03
CA GLU A 275 -95.58 -107.79 7.05
C GLU A 275 -96.12 -108.49 5.78
N ASN A 276 -95.59 -108.19 4.59
CA ASN A 276 -95.98 -108.83 3.33
C ASN A 276 -95.61 -110.31 3.32
N THR A 277 -94.41 -110.67 3.80
CA THR A 277 -94.01 -112.07 3.97
C THR A 277 -94.89 -112.77 5.00
N LYS A 278 -95.21 -112.12 6.12
CA LYS A 278 -96.17 -112.63 7.12
C LYS A 278 -97.56 -112.85 6.53
N LEU A 279 -98.09 -111.91 5.75
CA LEU A 279 -99.37 -112.03 5.05
C LEU A 279 -99.35 -113.11 3.97
N LYS A 280 -98.24 -113.27 3.22
CA LYS A 280 -98.04 -114.38 2.29
C LYS A 280 -98.04 -115.72 3.01
N VAL A 281 -97.36 -115.81 4.16
CA VAL A 281 -97.37 -116.99 5.03
C VAL A 281 -98.78 -117.26 5.55
N GLN A 282 -99.52 -116.25 6.00
CA GLN A 282 -100.94 -116.39 6.39
C GLN A 282 -101.81 -116.86 5.23
N LYS A 283 -101.67 -116.29 4.03
CA LYS A 283 -102.40 -116.77 2.84
C LYS A 283 -102.04 -118.21 2.47
N LEU A 284 -100.77 -118.60 2.60
CA LEU A 284 -100.34 -119.99 2.38
C LEU A 284 -100.88 -120.91 3.48
N GLN A 285 -100.98 -120.44 4.73
CA GLN A 285 -101.56 -121.16 5.86
C GLN A 285 -103.08 -121.36 5.66
N GLU A 286 -103.82 -120.32 5.27
CA GLU A 286 -105.24 -120.38 4.94
C GLU A 286 -105.49 -121.26 3.71
N ALA A 287 -104.64 -121.19 2.69
CA ALA A 287 -104.70 -122.10 1.55
C ALA A 287 -104.40 -123.55 1.96
N ALA A 288 -103.48 -123.78 2.89
CA ALA A 288 -103.19 -125.10 3.45
C ALA A 288 -104.38 -125.64 4.27
N GLU A 289 -105.06 -124.80 5.05
CA GLU A 289 -106.28 -125.15 5.80
C GLU A 289 -107.47 -125.42 4.88
N MET A 290 -107.60 -124.67 3.78
CA MET A 290 -108.61 -124.91 2.72
C MET A 290 -108.35 -126.23 1.98
N VAL A 291 -107.08 -126.58 1.72
CA VAL A 291 -106.70 -127.89 1.16
C VAL A 291 -106.94 -129.01 2.17
N LYS A 292 -106.70 -128.76 3.48
CA LYS A 292 -106.96 -129.72 4.55
C LYS A 292 -108.46 -130.03 4.70
N SER A 293 -109.34 -129.02 4.71
CA SER A 293 -110.80 -129.25 4.76
C SER A 293 -111.34 -129.87 3.46
N ARG A 294 -110.66 -129.64 2.33
CA ARG A 294 -110.94 -130.32 1.06
C ARG A 294 -110.46 -131.78 1.04
N CYS A 295 -109.41 -132.13 1.79
CA CYS A 295 -108.93 -133.50 1.97
C CYS A 295 -109.78 -134.32 2.96
N GLU A 296 -110.41 -133.68 3.95
CA GLU A 296 -111.31 -134.37 4.89
C GLU A 296 -112.67 -134.70 4.27
N ASN A 297 -113.16 -133.89 3.32
CA ASN A 297 -114.45 -134.12 2.63
C ASN A 297 -114.35 -135.11 1.44
N LEU A 298 -113.15 -135.44 0.95
CA LEU A 298 -112.94 -136.36 -0.17
C LEU A 298 -112.61 -137.80 0.26
N LEU A 299 -112.66 -138.10 1.57
CA LEU A 299 -112.37 -139.43 2.13
C LEU A 299 -113.63 -140.28 2.44
N SER A 300 -114.85 -139.74 2.32
CA SER A 300 -116.09 -140.48 2.62
C SER A 300 -117.02 -140.78 1.43
N GLU A 301 -116.68 -140.34 0.21
CA GLU A 301 -117.65 -140.41 -0.90
C GLU A 301 -116.97 -140.61 -2.26
N ASN A 302 -116.30 -141.74 -2.49
CA ASN A 302 -116.33 -142.43 -3.79
C ASN A 302 -115.51 -143.74 -3.80
N ASN A 303 -116.10 -144.79 -3.19
CA ASN A 303 -116.01 -146.14 -3.72
C ASN A 303 -117.05 -146.28 -4.84
N LEU A 304 -116.66 -146.01 -6.09
CA LEU A 304 -116.94 -146.83 -7.29
C LEU A 304 -116.63 -146.00 -8.55
N ILE A 305 -115.94 -146.64 -9.50
CA ILE A 305 -115.79 -146.25 -10.92
C ILE A 305 -114.59 -145.32 -11.22
N THR A 306 -113.43 -145.97 -11.10
CA THR A 306 -112.31 -145.94 -12.05
C THR A 306 -112.70 -145.81 -13.52
N LYS A 307 -112.22 -144.77 -14.21
CA LYS A 307 -111.26 -144.87 -15.33
C LYS A 307 -110.88 -143.49 -15.89
N ASN A 308 -109.66 -143.41 -16.39
CA ASN A 308 -109.09 -142.42 -17.33
C ASN A 308 -108.29 -141.25 -16.74
N LYS A 309 -107.00 -141.55 -16.54
CA LYS A 309 -105.89 -140.60 -16.46
C LYS A 309 -105.36 -140.30 -17.87
N ASN A 310 -105.44 -139.04 -18.29
CA ASN A 310 -104.60 -138.44 -19.33
C ASN A 310 -103.91 -137.22 -18.68
N LYS A 311 -102.60 -137.33 -18.45
CA LYS A 311 -101.49 -136.82 -19.26
C LYS A 311 -101.06 -135.42 -18.82
N LYS A 312 -99.97 -135.44 -18.03
CA LYS A 312 -99.09 -134.32 -17.68
C LYS A 312 -98.37 -133.78 -18.92
N LEU A 313 -98.00 -132.51 -18.87
CA LEU A 313 -96.81 -131.99 -19.55
C LEU A 313 -96.11 -130.99 -18.63
N GLU A 314 -94.78 -131.03 -18.73
CA GLU A 314 -93.73 -130.48 -17.89
C GLU A 314 -92.75 -129.73 -18.83
N LYS A 315 -91.93 -128.81 -18.28
CA LYS A 315 -90.60 -128.30 -18.73
C LYS A 315 -90.53 -126.79 -19.07
N PHE A 316 -89.67 -125.97 -18.41
CA PHE A 316 -88.17 -125.86 -18.41
C PHE A 316 -87.79 -124.68 -19.35
N ASP A 317 -86.84 -123.75 -19.13
CA ASP A 317 -85.83 -123.40 -18.12
C ASP A 317 -85.13 -122.11 -18.58
N GLY A 318 -84.27 -121.54 -17.73
CA GLY A 318 -82.95 -121.13 -18.19
C GLY A 318 -82.60 -119.65 -18.09
N ASN A 319 -82.14 -119.23 -16.91
CA ASN A 319 -81.30 -118.04 -16.75
C ASN A 319 -79.81 -118.42 -16.91
N GLN A 320 -79.01 -117.59 -17.60
CA GLN A 320 -78.03 -116.66 -16.98
C GLN A 320 -76.81 -116.34 -17.90
N ASN A 321 -76.51 -115.03 -18.02
CA ASN A 321 -75.25 -114.33 -18.36
C ASN A 321 -74.81 -114.11 -19.84
N LEU A 322 -74.79 -112.85 -20.32
CA LEU A 322 -73.63 -111.90 -20.33
C LEU A 322 -73.85 -110.66 -21.23
N LEU A 323 -73.35 -109.53 -20.71
CA LEU A 323 -72.62 -108.45 -21.39
C LEU A 323 -73.33 -107.48 -22.36
N THR A 324 -73.41 -106.25 -21.86
CA THR A 324 -73.82 -104.99 -22.47
C THR A 324 -72.70 -104.43 -23.35
N GLU A 325 -72.99 -104.16 -24.62
CA GLU A 325 -72.12 -103.41 -25.52
C GLU A 325 -72.99 -102.54 -26.42
N LEU A 326 -72.96 -101.22 -26.21
CA LEU A 326 -73.22 -100.13 -27.16
C LEU A 326 -73.09 -98.79 -26.41
N SER A 327 -71.87 -98.21 -26.34
CA SER A 327 -71.63 -96.75 -26.34
C SER A 327 -70.13 -96.45 -26.41
N LEU A 328 -69.59 -96.29 -27.63
CA LEU A 328 -68.23 -95.80 -27.88
C LEU A 328 -68.20 -94.69 -28.95
N GLU A 329 -69.32 -94.00 -29.19
CA GLU A 329 -69.40 -92.95 -30.22
C GLU A 329 -69.44 -91.52 -29.63
N GLU A 330 -69.77 -91.32 -28.35
CA GLU A 330 -69.93 -89.99 -27.75
C GLU A 330 -68.68 -89.47 -27.00
N GLU A 331 -67.72 -90.32 -26.62
CA GLU A 331 -66.49 -89.89 -25.92
C GLU A 331 -65.36 -89.40 -26.85
N ASN A 332 -65.33 -89.80 -28.12
CA ASN A 332 -64.26 -89.40 -29.06
C ASN A 332 -64.41 -87.96 -29.59
N TYR A 333 -65.62 -87.41 -29.69
CA TYR A 333 -65.83 -86.04 -30.19
C TYR A 333 -65.45 -84.96 -29.15
N LEU A 334 -65.63 -85.25 -27.85
CA LEU A 334 -65.31 -84.31 -26.76
C LEU A 334 -63.81 -84.21 -26.47
N ILE A 335 -63.06 -85.29 -26.68
CA ILE A 335 -61.60 -85.32 -26.48
C ILE A 335 -60.88 -84.52 -27.57
N GLN A 336 -61.38 -84.54 -28.81
CA GLN A 336 -60.79 -83.81 -29.93
C GLN A 336 -60.94 -82.28 -29.81
N LEU A 337 -62.10 -81.79 -29.36
CA LEU A 337 -62.33 -80.36 -29.12
C LEU A 337 -61.45 -79.80 -27.97
N LYS A 338 -61.08 -80.65 -27.01
CA LYS A 338 -60.22 -80.30 -25.87
C LYS A 338 -58.74 -80.28 -26.25
N CYS A 339 -58.31 -81.15 -27.16
CA CYS A 339 -56.95 -81.13 -27.72
C CYS A 339 -56.70 -79.92 -28.63
N GLU A 340 -57.67 -79.49 -29.44
CA GLU A 340 -57.54 -78.31 -30.31
C GLU A 340 -57.47 -76.99 -29.51
N ASN A 341 -58.23 -76.87 -28.41
CA ASN A 341 -58.24 -75.68 -27.55
C ASN A 341 -56.94 -75.55 -26.71
N LEU A 342 -56.40 -76.67 -26.22
CA LEU A 342 -55.10 -76.71 -25.54
C LEU A 342 -53.95 -76.37 -26.49
N LYS A 343 -54.04 -76.76 -27.77
CA LYS A 343 -53.05 -76.43 -28.80
C LYS A 343 -53.00 -74.92 -29.12
N GLN A 344 -54.16 -74.27 -29.27
CA GLN A 344 -54.23 -72.81 -29.45
C GLN A 344 -53.69 -72.04 -28.24
N LYS A 345 -53.93 -72.50 -27.01
CA LYS A 345 -53.34 -71.89 -25.80
C LYS A 345 -51.82 -72.07 -25.71
N LEU A 346 -51.29 -73.20 -26.19
CA LEU A 346 -49.85 -73.43 -26.23
C LEU A 346 -49.17 -72.50 -27.25
N GLU A 347 -49.74 -72.36 -28.44
CA GLU A 347 -49.23 -71.46 -29.49
C GLU A 347 -49.31 -69.98 -29.08
N GLN A 348 -50.36 -69.58 -28.35
CA GLN A 348 -50.46 -68.23 -27.77
C GLN A 348 -49.38 -67.98 -26.70
N MET A 349 -49.15 -68.96 -25.82
CA MET A 349 -48.11 -68.87 -24.79
C MET A 349 -46.70 -68.84 -25.40
N ASP A 350 -46.45 -69.57 -26.48
CA ASP A 350 -45.17 -69.54 -27.20
C ASP A 350 -44.94 -68.19 -27.91
N ALA A 351 -45.99 -67.57 -28.45
CA ALA A 351 -45.88 -66.22 -29.03
C ALA A 351 -45.57 -65.16 -27.95
N GLU A 352 -46.21 -65.25 -26.79
CA GLU A 352 -45.95 -64.37 -25.63
C GLU A 352 -44.53 -64.58 -25.08
N ASN A 353 -44.06 -65.83 -24.96
CA ASN A 353 -42.69 -66.14 -24.54
C ASN A 353 -41.64 -65.58 -25.51
N LYS A 354 -41.89 -65.66 -26.83
CA LYS A 354 -40.99 -65.13 -27.86
C LYS A 354 -40.95 -63.59 -27.88
N GLU A 355 -42.04 -62.93 -27.50
CA GLU A 355 -42.08 -61.48 -27.30
C GLU A 355 -41.34 -61.06 -26.03
N LEU A 356 -41.48 -61.83 -24.94
CA LEU A 356 -40.74 -61.62 -23.70
C LEU A 356 -39.22 -61.81 -23.90
N GLU A 357 -38.79 -62.82 -24.64
CA GLU A 357 -37.38 -63.01 -25.02
C GLU A 357 -36.82 -61.80 -25.76
N LYS A 358 -37.53 -61.26 -26.75
CA LYS A 358 -37.12 -60.04 -27.46
C LYS A 358 -37.05 -58.81 -26.56
N LYS A 359 -37.96 -58.68 -25.59
CA LYS A 359 -37.91 -57.58 -24.60
C LYS A 359 -36.71 -57.73 -23.67
N LEU A 360 -36.35 -58.96 -23.31
CA LEU A 360 -35.19 -59.25 -22.46
C LEU A 360 -33.88 -58.96 -23.20
N GLU A 361 -33.77 -59.36 -24.46
CA GLU A 361 -32.61 -59.07 -25.32
C GLU A 361 -32.39 -57.56 -25.51
N ASN A 362 -33.46 -56.80 -25.78
CA ASN A 362 -33.40 -55.35 -25.88
C ASN A 362 -32.99 -54.67 -24.55
N GLN A 363 -33.47 -55.19 -23.41
CA GLN A 363 -33.07 -54.68 -22.10
C GLN A 363 -31.60 -54.98 -21.79
N GLU A 364 -31.10 -56.16 -22.15
CA GLU A 364 -29.68 -56.50 -22.02
C GLU A 364 -28.78 -55.61 -22.88
N GLU A 365 -29.18 -55.30 -24.13
CA GLU A 365 -28.43 -54.35 -24.97
C GLU A 365 -28.43 -52.93 -24.39
N CYS A 366 -29.57 -52.45 -23.88
CA CYS A 366 -29.65 -51.15 -23.21
C CYS A 366 -28.74 -51.08 -21.97
N LEU A 367 -28.68 -52.16 -21.18
CA LEU A 367 -27.81 -52.26 -20.02
C LEU A 367 -26.33 -52.32 -20.42
N LYS A 368 -25.97 -53.07 -21.47
CA LYS A 368 -24.60 -53.11 -22.01
C LYS A 368 -24.14 -51.74 -22.49
N HIS A 369 -24.99 -51.01 -23.22
CA HIS A 369 -24.68 -49.66 -23.70
C HIS A 369 -24.51 -48.65 -22.55
N SER A 370 -25.37 -48.72 -21.53
CA SER A 370 -25.26 -47.88 -20.33
C SER A 370 -23.98 -48.17 -19.53
N ASN A 371 -23.63 -49.45 -19.35
CA ASN A 371 -22.39 -49.86 -18.68
C ASN A 371 -21.13 -49.36 -19.41
N LEU A 372 -21.14 -49.38 -20.76
CA LEU A 372 -20.02 -48.85 -21.55
C LEU A 372 -19.82 -47.35 -21.30
N LYS A 373 -20.91 -46.56 -21.34
CA LYS A 373 -20.89 -45.12 -21.04
C LYS A 373 -20.42 -44.81 -19.62
N PHE A 374 -20.81 -45.63 -18.64
CA PHE A 374 -20.33 -45.49 -17.27
C PHE A 374 -18.82 -45.74 -17.16
N LYS A 375 -18.28 -46.75 -17.86
CA LYS A 375 -16.84 -47.01 -17.90
C LYS A 375 -16.04 -45.88 -18.55
N GLU A 376 -16.55 -45.31 -19.65
CA GLU A 376 -15.94 -44.15 -20.32
C GLU A 376 -15.90 -42.94 -19.39
N LYS A 377 -17.02 -42.58 -18.75
CA LYS A 377 -17.04 -41.49 -17.76
C LYS A 377 -16.13 -41.76 -16.57
N SER A 378 -16.07 -42.99 -16.07
CA SER A 378 -15.15 -43.35 -14.98
C SER A 378 -13.69 -43.17 -15.38
N ALA A 379 -13.33 -43.47 -16.63
CA ALA A 379 -11.98 -43.24 -17.15
C ALA A 379 -11.66 -41.74 -17.27
N GLU A 380 -12.62 -40.92 -17.74
CA GLU A 380 -12.48 -39.47 -17.81
C GLU A 380 -12.28 -38.84 -16.42
N TYR A 381 -13.05 -39.24 -15.41
CA TYR A 381 -12.86 -38.77 -14.04
C TYR A 381 -11.50 -39.17 -13.46
N THR A 382 -11.02 -40.37 -13.77
CA THR A 382 -9.69 -40.83 -13.35
C THR A 382 -8.58 -40.02 -14.02
N ALA A 383 -8.73 -39.67 -15.30
CA ALA A 383 -7.78 -38.81 -16.02
C ALA A 383 -7.76 -37.39 -15.46
N LEU A 384 -8.93 -36.81 -15.15
CA LEU A 384 -9.04 -35.48 -14.56
C LEU A 384 -8.44 -35.40 -13.15
N ALA A 385 -8.66 -36.43 -12.32
CA ALA A 385 -8.03 -36.54 -11.00
C ALA A 385 -6.50 -36.53 -11.11
N ARG A 386 -5.95 -37.28 -12.08
CA ARG A 386 -4.50 -37.30 -12.35
C ARG A 386 -3.95 -35.95 -12.79
N GLN A 387 -4.71 -35.17 -13.57
CA GLN A 387 -4.31 -33.81 -13.97
C GLN A 387 -4.32 -32.84 -12.80
N LEU A 388 -5.30 -32.94 -11.90
CA LEU A 388 -5.37 -32.12 -10.68
C LEU A 388 -4.21 -32.43 -9.72
N GLU A 389 -3.89 -33.71 -9.51
CA GLU A 389 -2.73 -34.11 -8.70
C GLU A 389 -1.41 -33.59 -9.28
N ALA A 390 -1.23 -33.67 -10.60
CA ALA A 390 -0.03 -33.13 -11.26
C ALA A 390 0.09 -31.60 -11.09
N ALA A 391 -1.02 -30.86 -11.21
CA ALA A 391 -1.04 -29.41 -11.03
C ALA A 391 -0.75 -29.00 -9.56
N LEU A 392 -1.25 -29.79 -8.59
CA LEU A 392 -0.95 -29.57 -7.17
C LEU A 392 0.53 -29.84 -6.85
N GLU A 393 1.12 -30.88 -7.44
CA GLU A 393 2.54 -31.21 -7.26
C GLU A 393 3.46 -30.15 -7.91
N GLU A 394 3.10 -29.64 -9.09
CA GLU A 394 3.80 -28.52 -9.72
C GLU A 394 3.73 -27.24 -8.87
N GLY A 395 2.56 -26.97 -8.26
CA GLY A 395 2.39 -25.89 -7.29
C GLY A 395 3.29 -26.06 -6.06
N ARG A 396 3.42 -27.29 -5.55
CA ARG A 396 4.30 -27.64 -4.42
C ARG A 396 5.77 -27.43 -4.76
N GLN A 397 6.23 -27.89 -5.93
CA GLN A 397 7.60 -27.67 -6.41
C GLN A 397 7.93 -26.18 -6.58
N LYS A 398 7.04 -25.39 -7.17
CA LYS A 398 7.23 -23.92 -7.28
C LYS A 398 7.26 -23.22 -5.92
N GLY A 399 6.52 -23.74 -4.95
CA GLY A 399 6.55 -23.27 -3.55
C GLY A 399 7.91 -23.55 -2.90
N GLU A 400 8.46 -24.74 -3.09
CA GLU A 400 9.80 -25.10 -2.62
C GLU A 400 10.89 -24.25 -3.32
N GLU A 401 10.85 -24.09 -4.65
CA GLU A 401 11.75 -23.22 -5.39
C GLU A 401 11.70 -21.76 -4.91
N SER A 402 10.49 -21.23 -4.68
CA SER A 402 10.32 -19.88 -4.13
C SER A 402 10.90 -19.76 -2.72
N SER A 403 10.78 -20.80 -1.90
CA SER A 403 11.37 -20.87 -0.56
C SER A 403 12.90 -20.89 -0.61
N TYR A 404 13.49 -21.66 -1.55
CA TYR A 404 14.93 -21.67 -1.79
C TYR A 404 15.45 -20.31 -2.27
N ILE A 405 14.74 -19.64 -3.19
CA ILE A 405 15.12 -18.30 -3.68
C ILE A 405 15.07 -17.26 -2.55
N LEU A 406 14.04 -17.29 -1.70
CA LEU A 406 13.92 -16.44 -0.52
C LEU A 406 15.05 -16.69 0.50
N PHE A 407 15.40 -17.94 0.71
CA PHE A 407 16.52 -18.31 1.59
C PHE A 407 17.87 -17.82 1.06
N PHE A 408 18.14 -17.99 -0.24
CA PHE A 408 19.37 -17.49 -0.87
C PHE A 408 19.45 -15.96 -0.89
N THR A 409 18.35 -15.26 -1.18
CA THR A 409 18.32 -13.79 -1.10
C THR A 409 18.53 -13.28 0.32
N TYR A 410 18.00 -13.99 1.33
CA TYR A 410 18.23 -13.67 2.73
C TYR A 410 19.69 -13.88 3.15
N LEU A 411 20.33 -14.97 2.72
CA LEU A 411 21.77 -15.21 2.94
C LEU A 411 22.64 -14.12 2.30
N CYS A 412 22.35 -13.74 1.05
CA CYS A 412 23.05 -12.65 0.37
C CYS A 412 22.87 -11.31 1.10
N LEU A 413 21.68 -11.03 1.66
CA LEU A 413 21.43 -9.82 2.44
C LEU A 413 22.15 -9.84 3.80
N LEU A 414 22.21 -10.98 4.48
CA LEU A 414 22.99 -11.14 5.72
C LEU A 414 24.48 -10.91 5.47
N GLU A 415 25.00 -11.42 4.35
CA GLU A 415 26.39 -11.26 3.97
C GLU A 415 26.71 -9.80 3.60
N LEU A 416 25.85 -9.12 2.84
CA LEU A 416 25.93 -7.68 2.58
C LEU A 416 25.84 -6.83 3.86
N ASN A 417 24.98 -7.22 4.80
CA ASN A 417 24.78 -6.45 6.03
C ASN A 417 25.96 -6.61 7.00
N ARG A 418 26.61 -7.78 7.01
CA ARG A 418 27.86 -8.04 7.75
C ARG A 418 29.04 -7.17 7.27
N TYR A 419 29.01 -6.69 6.02
CA TYR A 419 29.98 -5.72 5.51
C TYR A 419 29.64 -4.25 5.83
N LEU A 420 28.38 -3.94 6.21
CA LEU A 420 27.88 -2.57 6.31
C LEU A 420 27.51 -2.12 7.73
N THR A 421 27.21 -3.02 8.67
CA THR A 421 26.84 -2.66 10.05
C THR A 421 27.37 -3.63 11.12
N GLY A 422 27.70 -3.09 12.31
CA GLY A 422 28.30 -3.82 13.42
C GLY A 422 27.37 -4.84 14.12
N PRO A 423 27.93 -5.73 14.97
CA PRO A 423 27.32 -6.97 15.44
C PRO A 423 25.99 -6.81 16.22
N GLU A 424 25.73 -5.68 16.88
CA GLU A 424 24.47 -5.42 17.59
C GLU A 424 23.20 -5.52 16.71
N PHE A 425 23.28 -5.15 15.43
CA PHE A 425 22.11 -5.12 14.54
C PHE A 425 21.69 -6.53 14.06
N LEU A 426 22.67 -7.45 13.96
CA LEU A 426 22.42 -8.85 13.60
C LEU A 426 21.64 -9.60 14.69
N TYR A 427 21.86 -9.27 15.97
CA TYR A 427 21.19 -9.91 17.10
C TYR A 427 19.69 -9.59 17.17
N GLN A 428 19.30 -8.34 16.84
CA GLN A 428 17.88 -7.94 16.80
C GLN A 428 17.11 -8.60 15.64
N ILE A 429 17.74 -8.74 14.46
CA ILE A 429 17.10 -9.38 13.30
C ILE A 429 16.93 -10.89 13.53
N MET A 430 17.91 -11.55 14.15
CA MET A 430 17.84 -12.99 14.46
C MET A 430 16.68 -13.30 15.43
N MET A 431 16.47 -12.47 16.44
CA MET A 431 15.36 -12.60 17.39
C MET A 431 13.99 -12.41 16.73
N MET A 432 13.85 -11.44 15.82
CA MET A 432 12.60 -11.24 15.06
C MET A 432 12.27 -12.40 14.14
N TRP A 433 13.28 -13.10 13.61
CA TRP A 433 13.08 -14.24 12.73
C TRP A 433 12.69 -15.51 13.49
N GLN A 434 13.23 -15.72 14.69
CA GLN A 434 12.87 -16.84 15.55
C GLN A 434 11.39 -16.77 15.99
N ASP A 435 10.86 -15.57 16.20
CA ASP A 435 9.44 -15.33 16.50
C ASP A 435 8.54 -15.58 15.28
N LYS A 436 8.96 -15.15 14.08
CA LYS A 436 8.20 -15.42 12.83
C LYS A 436 8.24 -16.88 12.40
N GLY A 437 9.36 -17.58 12.60
CA GLY A 437 9.50 -19.01 12.29
C GLY A 437 8.61 -19.91 13.16
N GLN A 438 8.35 -19.51 14.40
CA GLN A 438 7.42 -20.22 15.29
C GLN A 438 5.95 -20.09 14.81
N ARG A 439 5.57 -18.92 14.29
CA ARG A 439 4.22 -18.67 13.75
C ARG A 439 3.90 -19.45 12.47
N TRP A 440 4.89 -19.78 11.65
CA TRP A 440 4.68 -20.56 10.42
C TRP A 440 4.57 -22.07 10.67
N LYS A 441 5.01 -22.59 11.82
CA LYS A 441 4.83 -24.00 12.19
C LYS A 441 3.46 -24.32 12.80
N THR A 442 2.63 -23.31 13.05
CA THR A 442 1.31 -23.42 13.70
C THR A 442 0.12 -23.16 12.77
N LEU A 443 0.39 -22.92 11.48
CA LEU A 443 -0.58 -22.86 10.37
C LEU A 443 -0.33 -24.03 9.44
#